data_AF-A0A3E0QBQ9-F1
#
_entry.id   AF-A0A3E0QBQ9-F1
#
_cell.length_a   1.000
_cell.length_b   1.000
_cell.length_c   1.000
_cell.angle_alpha   90.00
_cell.angle_beta   90.00
_cell.angle_gamma   90.00
#
_symmetry.space_group_name_H-M   'P 1'
#
loop_
_entity.id
_entity.type
_entity.pdbx_description
1 polymer ?
#
loop_
_entity_poly.entity_id
_entity_poly.type
_entity_poly.pdbx_seq_one_letter_code
_entity_poly.pdbx_strand_id
1 'polypeptide(L)'
;ISKNIENISKAKLFKIKKKYDLLDNIFLKVLRNNSSDMGEIFFKMFNSSPKTAINFLSNKSNFLEDLEIILKMPKWKFLKELF
;
A
#
# COMPACT_ATOMS: atom_id res chain seq x y z
N ILE A 1 -32.31 -1.08 7.53
CA ILE A 1 -30.87 -0.74 7.63
C ILE A 1 -30.17 -1.51 8.78
N SER A 2 -30.82 -1.75 9.92
CA SER A 2 -30.25 -2.47 11.09
C SER A 2 -30.02 -3.99 10.93
N LYS A 3 -30.79 -4.70 10.08
CA LYS A 3 -30.67 -6.16 9.87
C LYS A 3 -29.26 -6.65 9.49
N ASN A 4 -28.43 -5.81 8.88
CA ASN A 4 -27.07 -6.18 8.48
C ASN A 4 -26.04 -6.02 9.61
N ILE A 5 -26.33 -5.22 10.65
CA ILE A 5 -25.42 -4.99 11.79
C ILE A 5 -25.37 -6.23 12.70
N GLU A 6 -26.51 -6.92 12.89
CA GLU A 6 -26.56 -8.17 13.67
C GLU A 6 -25.64 -9.27 13.10
N ASN A 7 -25.43 -9.27 11.78
CA ASN A 7 -24.54 -10.22 11.09
C ASN A 7 -23.05 -9.89 11.25
N ILE A 8 -22.67 -8.69 11.74
CA ILE A 8 -21.26 -8.32 11.97
C ILE A 8 -20.62 -9.22 13.03
N SER A 9 -21.39 -9.63 14.04
CA SER A 9 -20.90 -10.56 15.09
C SER A 9 -20.57 -11.96 14.56
N LYS A 10 -21.20 -12.37 13.45
CA LYS A 10 -20.98 -13.65 12.76
C LYS A 10 -19.97 -13.54 11.63
N ALA A 11 -19.62 -12.31 11.22
CA ALA A 11 -18.67 -12.07 10.14
C ALA A 11 -17.27 -12.48 10.61
N LYS A 12 -16.57 -13.25 9.78
CA LYS A 12 -15.18 -13.65 10.04
C LYS A 12 -14.32 -12.39 10.12
N LEU A 13 -13.60 -12.22 11.22
CA LEU A 13 -12.65 -11.11 11.40
C LEU A 13 -11.71 -11.05 10.20
N PHE A 14 -11.82 -9.97 9.42
CA PHE A 14 -10.91 -9.74 8.31
C PHE A 14 -9.51 -9.55 8.87
N LYS A 15 -8.61 -10.47 8.52
CA LYS A 15 -7.18 -10.37 8.85
C LYS A 15 -6.44 -10.04 7.58
N ILE A 16 -5.89 -8.83 7.52
CA ILE A 16 -4.92 -8.45 6.49
C ILE A 16 -3.76 -9.44 6.56
N LYS A 17 -3.27 -9.89 5.40
CA LYS A 17 -2.10 -10.77 5.37
C LYS A 17 -0.89 -9.98 5.85
N LYS A 18 -0.06 -10.58 6.73
CA LYS A 18 1.16 -9.95 7.27
C LYS A 18 2.09 -9.29 6.24
N LYS A 19 2.10 -9.75 4.98
CA LYS A 19 2.92 -9.13 3.93
C LYS A 19 2.49 -7.69 3.62
N TYR A 20 1.19 -7.43 3.68
CA TYR A 20 0.61 -6.12 3.40
C TYR A 20 0.85 -5.16 4.56
N ASP A 21 0.84 -5.66 5.81
CA ASP A 21 1.28 -4.86 6.97
C ASP A 21 2.70 -4.34 6.78
N LEU A 22 3.62 -5.13 6.24
CA LEU A 22 5.00 -4.71 6.05
C LEU A 22 5.14 -3.65 4.93
N LEU A 23 4.55 -3.92 3.76
CA LEU A 23 4.65 -3.02 2.61
C LEU A 23 3.92 -1.69 2.83
N ASP A 24 2.71 -1.73 3.38
CA ASP A 24 1.94 -0.52 3.71
C ASP A 24 2.68 0.31 4.76
N ASN A 25 3.23 -0.32 5.80
CA ASN A 25 3.98 0.41 6.82
C ASN A 25 5.21 1.10 6.25
N ILE A 26 5.97 0.45 5.35
CA ILE A 26 7.12 1.08 4.71
C ILE A 26 6.65 2.23 3.81
N PHE A 27 5.62 2.02 3.00
CA PHE A 27 5.08 3.05 2.13
C PHE A 27 4.61 4.29 2.92
N LEU A 28 3.82 4.08 3.98
CA LEU A 28 3.36 5.14 4.87
C LEU A 28 4.52 5.86 5.57
N LYS A 29 5.57 5.14 5.99
CA LYS A 29 6.77 5.74 6.59
C LYS A 29 7.49 6.64 5.59
N VAL A 30 7.64 6.19 4.34
CA VAL A 30 8.25 6.98 3.25
C VAL A 30 7.47 8.25 2.96
N LEU A 31 6.14 8.15 2.86
CA LEU A 31 5.29 9.33 2.64
C LEU A 31 5.34 10.30 3.83
N ARG A 32 5.32 9.78 5.06
CA ARG A 32 5.36 10.61 6.28
C ARG A 32 6.66 11.39 6.40
N ASN A 33 7.79 10.75 6.10
CA ASN A 33 9.11 11.35 6.29
C ASN A 33 9.56 12.19 5.08
N ASN A 34 8.88 12.07 3.94
CA ASN A 34 9.08 12.88 2.73
C ASN A 34 7.79 13.63 2.37
N SER A 35 7.12 14.22 3.37
CA SER A 35 5.79 14.82 3.21
C SER A 35 5.73 15.94 2.17
N SER A 36 6.83 16.70 2.00
CA SER A 36 6.95 17.75 0.96
C SER A 36 6.83 17.19 -0.46
N ASP A 37 7.27 15.96 -0.68
CA ASP A 37 7.36 15.32 -1.99
C ASP A 37 6.39 14.14 -2.12
N MET A 38 5.47 13.98 -1.15
CA MET A 38 4.51 12.88 -1.07
C MET A 38 3.69 12.76 -2.36
N GLY A 39 3.22 13.88 -2.90
CA GLY A 39 2.43 13.91 -4.14
C GLY A 39 3.20 13.36 -5.33
N GLU A 40 4.48 13.70 -5.46
CA GLU A 40 5.35 13.20 -6.53
C GLU A 40 5.64 11.71 -6.37
N ILE A 41 5.90 11.25 -5.14
CA ILE A 41 6.13 9.83 -4.81
C ILE A 41 4.88 9.02 -5.15
N PHE A 42 3.71 9.49 -4.74
CA PHE A 42 2.43 8.86 -5.04
C PHE A 42 2.17 8.81 -6.53
N PHE A 43 2.39 9.92 -7.25
CA PHE A 43 2.20 9.97 -8.70
C PHE A 43 3.13 9.00 -9.44
N LYS A 44 4.39 8.84 -8.99
CA LYS A 44 5.34 7.89 -9.57
C LYS A 44 4.88 6.42 -9.48
N MET A 45 4.01 6.06 -8.55
CA MET A 45 3.41 4.72 -8.52
C MET A 45 2.60 4.45 -9.79
N PHE A 46 1.92 5.46 -10.31
CA PHE A 46 1.10 5.35 -11.53
C PHE A 46 1.94 5.34 -12.82
N ASN A 47 3.27 5.36 -12.71
CA ASN A 47 4.17 4.99 -13.82
C ASN A 47 4.28 3.45 -14.01
N SER A 48 3.66 2.65 -13.13
CA SER A 48 3.25 1.28 -13.42
C SER A 48 1.89 1.25 -14.13
N SER A 49 1.38 0.08 -14.48
CA SER A 49 -0.03 0.01 -14.93
C SER A 49 -0.96 0.55 -13.82
N PRO A 50 -2.05 1.28 -14.16
CA PRO A 50 -3.02 1.75 -13.16
C PRO A 50 -3.61 0.61 -12.35
N LYS A 51 -3.80 -0.56 -12.98
CA LYS A 51 -4.26 -1.78 -12.31
C LYS A 51 -3.28 -2.24 -11.23
N THR A 52 -1.98 -2.24 -11.54
CA THR A 52 -0.91 -2.59 -10.59
C THR A 52 -0.91 -1.64 -9.39
N ALA A 53 -0.99 -0.33 -9.63
CA ALA A 53 -1.04 0.68 -8.57
C ALA A 53 -2.29 0.54 -7.68
N ILE A 54 -3.46 0.33 -8.27
CA ILE A 54 -4.72 0.11 -7.54
C ILE A 54 -4.66 -1.18 -6.72
N ASN A 55 -4.13 -2.26 -7.29
CA ASN A 55 -3.97 -3.55 -6.60
C ASN A 55 -3.05 -3.41 -5.38
N PHE A 56 -1.95 -2.67 -5.51
CA PHE A 56 -1.03 -2.36 -4.42
C PHE A 56 -1.75 -1.60 -3.30
N LEU A 57 -2.36 -0.45 -3.61
CA LEU A 57 -3.06 0.39 -2.64
C LEU A 57 -4.27 -0.32 -1.98
N SER A 58 -4.83 -1.32 -2.66
CA SER A 58 -5.96 -2.10 -2.15
C SER A 58 -5.55 -3.37 -1.38
N ASN A 59 -4.25 -3.60 -1.15
CA ASN A 59 -3.73 -4.82 -0.54
C ASN A 59 -4.16 -6.11 -1.27
N LYS A 60 -4.19 -6.04 -2.61
CA LYS A 60 -4.58 -7.14 -3.52
C LYS A 60 -3.47 -7.53 -4.50
N SER A 61 -2.36 -6.80 -4.49
CA SER A 61 -1.20 -7.03 -5.36
C SER A 61 -0.51 -8.37 -5.08
N ASN A 62 0.06 -8.93 -6.14
CA ASN A 62 1.00 -10.04 -6.07
C ASN A 62 2.45 -9.55 -5.94
N PHE A 63 3.39 -10.46 -5.69
CA PHE A 63 4.79 -10.11 -5.44
C PHE A 63 5.46 -9.36 -6.61
N LEU A 64 5.09 -9.67 -7.86
CA LEU A 64 5.63 -8.98 -9.04
C LEU A 64 5.08 -7.57 -9.16
N GLU A 65 3.79 -7.38 -8.88
CA GLU A 65 3.14 -6.07 -8.80
C GLU A 65 3.77 -5.21 -7.67
N ASP A 66 4.01 -5.83 -6.51
CA ASP A 66 4.67 -5.20 -5.36
C ASP A 66 6.08 -4.70 -5.75
N LEU A 67 6.87 -5.55 -6.41
CA LEU A 67 8.22 -5.22 -6.88
C LEU A 67 8.20 -4.13 -7.96
N GLU A 68 7.26 -4.18 -8.89
CA GLU A 68 7.10 -3.18 -9.94
C GLU A 68 6.90 -1.78 -9.34
N ILE A 69 5.99 -1.64 -8.37
CA ILE A 69 5.71 -0.38 -7.67
C ILE A 69 6.96 0.14 -6.94
N ILE A 70 7.62 -0.72 -6.17
CA ILE A 70 8.82 -0.34 -5.40
C ILE A 70 9.94 0.15 -6.32
N LEU A 71 10.11 -0.47 -7.49
CA LEU A 71 11.12 -0.06 -8.47
C LEU A 71 10.82 1.30 -9.12
N LYS A 72 9.55 1.71 -9.18
CA LYS A 72 9.11 3.01 -9.74
C LYS A 72 9.19 4.15 -8.73
N MET A 73 9.12 3.85 -7.43
CA MET A 73 9.33 4.84 -6.37
C MET A 73 10.79 5.34 -6.34
N PRO A 74 11.04 6.58 -5.87
CA PRO A 74 12.40 7.10 -5.72
C PRO A 74 13.19 6.29 -4.68
N LYS A 75 14.01 5.37 -5.19
CA LYS A 75 14.76 4.34 -4.42
C LYS A 75 15.54 4.92 -3.24
N TRP A 76 16.20 6.06 -3.42
CA TRP A 76 17.01 6.68 -2.37
C TRP A 76 16.19 7.23 -1.20
N LYS A 77 15.01 7.80 -1.48
CA LYS A 77 14.07 8.25 -0.44
C LYS A 77 13.45 7.05 0.27
N PHE A 78 13.13 5.99 -0.47
CA PHE A 78 12.59 4.76 0.10
C PHE A 78 13.59 4.03 1.01
N LEU A 79 14.83 3.84 0.55
CA LEU A 79 15.88 3.11 1.29
C LEU A 79 16.33 3.82 2.56
N LYS A 80 16.35 5.17 2.57
CA LYS A 80 16.65 5.95 3.77
C LYS A 80 15.67 5.68 4.91
N GLU A 81 14.43 5.34 4.59
CA GLU A 81 13.37 5.14 5.57
C GLU A 81 13.24 3.69 6.03
N LEU A 82 14.01 2.77 5.43
CA LEU A 82 14.08 1.37 5.88
C LEU A 82 14.97 1.17 7.11
N PHE A 83 15.88 2.11 7.38
CA PHE A 83 16.83 2.08 8.50
C PHE A 83 16.46 3.10 9.60
#